data_AF-A0A7S3LRJ9-F1
#
_entry.id   AF-A0A7S3LRJ9-F1
#
_cell.length_a   1.000
_cell.length_b   1.000
_cell.length_c   1.000
_cell.angle_alpha   90.00
_cell.angle_beta   90.00
_cell.angle_gamma   90.00
#
_symmetry.space_group_name_H-M   'P 1'
#
loop_
_entity.id
_entity.type
_entity.pdbx_description
1 polymer ?
#
loop_
_entity_poly.entity_id
_entity_poly.type
_entity_poly.pdbx_seq_one_letter_code
_entity_poly.pdbx_strand_id
1 'polypeptide(L)'
;MATVTDFPSLETLKPVAKITGAYIGVWYGFIILQVLVKKHLLKKTKYDPKVKGFDIKYGHYNDKKLLTVNRALGNAMEQMMPFLGSLWLCAVFGDVDAAIFGGNIYVLSRAFYPIGFYMGSPYLLFSTGPGYFSIIYMLSKVFM
;
A
#
# COMPACT_ATOMS: atom_id res chain seq x y z
N MET A 1 -32.43 9.04 23.91
CA MET A 1 -32.51 7.88 22.99
C MET A 1 -31.56 8.16 21.84
N ALA A 2 -30.41 7.50 21.81
CA ALA A 2 -29.58 7.53 20.61
C ALA A 2 -30.34 6.77 19.53
N THR A 3 -30.75 7.47 18.47
CA THR A 3 -31.30 6.84 17.28
C THR A 3 -30.27 5.86 16.76
N VAL A 4 -30.66 4.60 16.57
CA VAL A 4 -29.87 3.64 15.80
C VAL A 4 -29.68 4.29 14.43
N THR A 5 -28.47 4.77 14.14
CA THR A 5 -28.12 5.17 12.78
C THR A 5 -28.17 3.90 11.97
N ASP A 6 -29.09 3.84 11.02
CA ASP A 6 -29.18 2.72 10.08
C ASP A 6 -27.81 2.50 9.44
N PHE A 7 -27.39 1.24 9.36
CA PHE A 7 -26.15 0.90 8.69
C PHE A 7 -26.19 1.40 7.23
N PRO A 8 -25.04 1.81 6.67
CA PRO A 8 -24.98 2.23 5.28
C PRO A 8 -25.50 1.14 4.35
N SER A 9 -26.27 1.56 3.34
CA SER A 9 -26.75 0.64 2.32
C SER A 9 -25.60 0.00 1.54
N LEU A 10 -25.84 -1.17 0.96
CA LEU A 10 -24.85 -1.84 0.13
C LEU A 10 -24.40 -0.98 -1.06
N GLU A 11 -25.33 -0.19 -1.64
CA GLU A 11 -25.03 0.74 -2.73
C GLU A 11 -24.03 1.81 -2.30
N THR A 12 -24.19 2.33 -1.09
CA THR A 12 -23.30 3.34 -0.49
C THR A 12 -21.90 2.76 -0.20
N LEU A 13 -21.79 1.45 0.06
CA LEU A 13 -20.51 0.77 0.33
C LEU A 13 -19.77 0.30 -0.93
N LYS A 14 -20.42 0.24 -2.11
CA LYS A 14 -19.77 -0.18 -3.36
C LYS A 14 -18.49 0.61 -3.69
N PRO A 15 -18.42 1.94 -3.52
CA PRO A 15 -17.18 2.69 -3.75
C PRO A 15 -16.04 2.24 -2.82
N VAL A 16 -16.33 1.93 -1.56
CA VAL A 16 -15.34 1.45 -0.57
C VAL A 16 -14.80 0.08 -0.98
N ALA A 17 -15.67 -0.81 -1.46
CA ALA A 17 -15.24 -2.08 -2.04
C ALA A 17 -14.34 -1.91 -3.28
N LYS A 18 -14.65 -0.94 -4.16
CA LYS A 18 -13.79 -0.61 -5.31
C LYS A 18 -12.40 -0.12 -4.88
N ILE A 19 -12.32 0.70 -3.82
CA ILE A 19 -11.04 1.15 -3.25
C ILE A 19 -10.25 -0.04 -2.69
N THR A 20 -10.91 -0.99 -2.02
CA THR A 20 -10.28 -2.23 -1.58
C THR A 20 -9.72 -3.02 -2.77
N GLY A 21 -10.50 -3.15 -3.84
CA GLY A 21 -10.04 -3.77 -5.10
C GLY A 21 -8.85 -3.05 -5.72
N ALA A 22 -8.87 -1.71 -5.74
CA ALA A 22 -7.76 -0.90 -6.25
C ALA A 22 -6.48 -1.09 -5.41
N TYR A 23 -6.60 -1.16 -4.08
CA TYR A 23 -5.49 -1.47 -3.18
C TYR A 23 -4.91 -2.86 -3.46
N ILE A 24 -5.76 -3.88 -3.61
CA ILE A 24 -5.34 -5.24 -3.99
C ILE A 24 -4.59 -5.21 -5.33
N GLY A 25 -5.07 -4.43 -6.30
CA GLY A 25 -4.39 -4.20 -7.57
C GLY A 25 -2.98 -3.61 -7.40
N VAL A 26 -2.82 -2.58 -6.55
CA VAL A 26 -1.49 -2.01 -6.23
C VAL A 26 -0.59 -3.06 -5.57
N TRP A 27 -1.12 -3.83 -4.62
CA TRP A 27 -0.37 -4.87 -3.92
C TRP A 27 0.13 -5.97 -4.88
N TYR A 28 -0.74 -6.49 -5.75
CA TYR A 28 -0.33 -7.43 -6.80
C TYR A 28 0.65 -6.80 -7.79
N GLY A 29 0.49 -5.51 -8.11
CA GLY A 29 1.45 -4.75 -8.89
C GLY A 29 2.86 -4.78 -8.30
N PHE A 30 2.98 -4.67 -6.97
CA PHE A 30 4.28 -4.79 -6.28
C PHE A 30 4.86 -6.19 -6.33
N ILE A 31 4.03 -7.24 -6.22
CA ILE A 31 4.48 -8.63 -6.37
C ILE A 31 5.05 -8.84 -7.78
N ILE A 32 4.31 -8.41 -8.81
CA ILE A 32 4.75 -8.51 -10.21
C ILE A 32 6.06 -7.75 -10.42
N LEU A 33 6.15 -6.50 -9.92
CA LEU A 33 7.35 -5.69 -10.04
C LEU A 33 8.56 -6.36 -9.35
N GLN A 34 8.36 -6.95 -8.17
CA GLN A 34 9.40 -7.70 -7.46
C GLN A 34 9.88 -8.91 -8.28
N VAL A 35 8.97 -9.67 -8.89
CA VAL A 35 9.30 -10.81 -9.76
C VAL A 35 10.10 -10.35 -10.98
N LEU A 36 9.66 -9.28 -11.65
CA LEU A 36 10.33 -8.75 -12.84
C LEU A 36 11.74 -8.27 -12.54
N VAL A 37 11.94 -7.53 -11.44
CA VAL A 37 13.28 -7.07 -11.02
C VAL A 37 14.17 -8.24 -10.65
N LYS A 38 13.69 -9.22 -9.88
CA LYS A 38 14.47 -10.43 -9.55
C LYS A 38 14.87 -11.21 -10.80
N LYS A 39 13.95 -11.40 -11.75
CA LYS A 39 14.23 -12.05 -13.04
C LYS A 39 15.27 -11.28 -13.87
N HIS A 40 15.16 -9.95 -13.90
CA HIS A 40 16.14 -9.10 -14.58
C HIS A 40 17.54 -9.24 -13.97
N LEU A 41 17.64 -9.18 -12.64
CA LEU A 41 18.92 -9.31 -11.94
C LEU A 41 19.54 -10.69 -12.11
N LEU A 42 18.76 -11.77 -11.99
CA LEU A 42 19.23 -13.14 -12.22
C LEU A 42 19.82 -13.33 -13.62
N LYS A 43 19.20 -12.71 -14.65
CA LYS A 43 19.75 -12.73 -16.01
C LYS A 43 21.03 -11.92 -16.11
N LYS A 44 21.07 -10.73 -15.51
CA LYS A 44 22.23 -9.82 -15.52
C LYS A 44 23.46 -10.44 -14.85
N THR A 45 23.28 -11.19 -13.78
CA THR A 45 24.37 -11.76 -12.98
C THR A 45 24.64 -13.24 -13.29
N LYS A 46 24.05 -13.79 -14.36
CA LYS A 46 24.11 -15.24 -14.68
C LYS A 46 25.53 -15.80 -14.74
N TYR A 47 26.48 -15.01 -15.22
CA TYR A 47 27.89 -15.41 -15.40
C TYR A 47 28.83 -14.83 -14.34
N ASP A 48 28.29 -14.17 -13.31
CA ASP A 48 29.10 -13.68 -12.20
C ASP A 48 29.17 -14.76 -11.10
N PRO A 49 30.33 -15.44 -10.92
CA PRO A 49 30.46 -16.51 -9.94
C PRO A 49 30.36 -16.02 -8.48
N LYS A 50 30.47 -14.70 -8.25
CA LYS A 50 30.34 -14.11 -6.91
C LYS A 50 28.88 -13.93 -6.50
N VAL A 51 27.95 -13.94 -7.46
CA VAL A 51 26.53 -13.69 -7.19
C VAL A 51 25.76 -15.00 -7.17
N LYS A 52 25.30 -15.38 -5.97
CA LYS A 52 24.42 -16.55 -5.85
C LYS A 52 22.99 -16.11 -6.14
N GLY A 53 22.25 -16.88 -6.94
CA GLY A 53 20.84 -16.60 -7.22
C GLY A 53 19.96 -16.55 -5.96
N PHE A 54 20.39 -17.26 -4.90
CA PHE A 54 19.81 -17.19 -3.56
C PHE A 54 19.82 -15.76 -3.01
N ASP A 55 20.92 -15.02 -3.16
CA ASP A 55 21.06 -13.66 -2.63
C ASP A 55 20.08 -12.70 -3.31
N ILE A 56 19.80 -12.88 -4.60
CA ILE A 56 18.78 -12.10 -5.31
C ILE A 56 17.36 -12.48 -4.86
N LYS A 57 17.09 -13.78 -4.68
CA LYS A 57 15.76 -14.28 -4.29
C LYS A 57 15.35 -13.76 -2.91
N TYR A 58 16.28 -13.78 -1.94
CA TYR A 58 16.05 -13.42 -0.55
C TYR A 58 16.46 -11.97 -0.21
N GLY A 59 16.95 -11.20 -1.19
CA GLY A 59 17.23 -9.77 -1.00
C GLY A 59 18.56 -9.45 -0.31
N HIS A 60 19.50 -10.40 -0.30
CA HIS A 60 20.88 -10.20 0.21
C HIS A 60 21.82 -9.60 -0.86
N TYR A 61 21.33 -9.36 -2.07
CA TYR A 61 22.08 -8.72 -3.13
C TYR A 61 21.96 -7.20 -3.08
N ASN A 62 23.10 -6.49 -3.04
CA ASN A 62 23.14 -5.03 -2.93
C ASN A 62 22.79 -4.35 -4.27
N ASP A 63 21.49 -4.22 -4.54
CA ASP A 63 20.97 -3.49 -5.71
C ASP A 63 19.81 -2.59 -5.29
N LYS A 64 19.89 -1.31 -5.67
CA LYS A 64 18.91 -0.29 -5.29
C LYS A 64 17.50 -0.62 -5.79
N LYS A 65 17.36 -1.24 -6.98
CA LYS A 65 16.04 -1.64 -7.52
C LYS A 65 15.48 -2.81 -6.72
N LEU A 66 16.31 -3.79 -6.37
CA LEU A 66 15.91 -4.92 -5.53
C LEU A 66 15.44 -4.45 -4.14
N LEU A 67 16.19 -3.54 -3.51
CA LEU A 67 15.80 -2.94 -2.24
C LEU A 67 14.47 -2.19 -2.36
N THR A 68 14.30 -1.41 -3.43
CA THR A 68 13.07 -0.63 -3.68
C THR A 68 11.84 -1.52 -3.77
N VAL A 69 11.87 -2.57 -4.59
CA VAL A 69 10.69 -3.44 -4.77
C VAL A 69 10.39 -4.26 -3.52
N ASN A 70 11.42 -4.68 -2.79
CA ASN A 70 11.24 -5.39 -1.52
C ASN A 70 10.62 -4.47 -0.46
N ARG A 71 11.08 -3.22 -0.35
CA ARG A 71 10.48 -2.25 0.58
C ARG A 71 9.10 -1.80 0.17
N ALA A 72 8.79 -1.70 -1.12
CA ALA A 72 7.44 -1.38 -1.59
C ALA A 72 6.42 -2.44 -1.16
N LEU A 73 6.73 -3.73 -1.41
CA LEU A 73 5.86 -4.83 -0.98
C LEU A 73 5.80 -4.95 0.54
N GLY A 74 6.95 -4.90 1.22
CA GLY A 74 7.02 -5.01 2.68
C GLY A 74 6.23 -3.90 3.38
N ASN A 75 6.39 -2.66 2.94
CA ASN A 75 5.65 -1.54 3.51
C ASN A 75 4.14 -1.61 3.23
N ALA A 76 3.73 -2.07 2.05
CA ALA A 76 2.31 -2.31 1.77
C ALA A 76 1.73 -3.35 2.73
N MET A 77 2.44 -4.45 2.99
CA MET A 77 2.00 -5.48 3.93
C MET A 77 1.93 -4.96 5.38
N GLU A 78 2.94 -4.21 5.83
CA GLU A 78 2.98 -3.58 7.15
C GLU A 78 1.77 -2.66 7.38
N GLN A 79 1.37 -1.90 6.36
CA GLN A 79 0.30 -0.90 6.45
C GLN A 79 -1.08 -1.42 6.05
N MET A 80 -1.17 -2.63 5.52
CA MET A 80 -2.41 -3.24 5.03
C MET A 80 -3.48 -3.31 6.11
N MET A 81 -3.13 -3.83 7.30
CA MET A 81 -4.08 -4.03 8.38
C MET A 81 -4.62 -2.70 8.95
N PRO A 82 -3.76 -1.71 9.28
CA PRO A 82 -4.24 -0.38 9.65
C PRO A 82 -5.13 0.27 8.59
N PHE A 83 -4.76 0.14 7.32
CA PHE A 83 -5.53 0.72 6.21
C PHE A 83 -6.89 0.06 6.02
N LEU A 84 -6.94 -1.25 5.79
CA LEU A 84 -8.21 -1.94 5.54
C LEU A 84 -9.11 -1.87 6.77
N GLY A 85 -8.54 -1.98 7.97
CA GLY A 85 -9.27 -1.79 9.22
C GLY A 85 -9.90 -0.40 9.32
N SER A 86 -9.11 0.67 9.17
CA SER A 86 -9.63 2.04 9.25
C SER A 86 -10.63 2.36 8.13
N LEU A 87 -10.39 1.91 6.90
CA LEU A 87 -11.28 2.11 5.76
C LEU A 87 -12.67 1.54 6.04
N TRP A 88 -12.74 0.28 6.45
CA TRP A 88 -14.02 -0.39 6.69
C TRP A 88 -14.69 0.04 7.99
N LEU A 89 -13.93 0.33 9.05
CA LEU A 89 -14.49 0.90 10.28
C LEU A 89 -15.11 2.28 10.02
N CYS A 90 -14.41 3.16 9.31
CA CYS A 90 -14.93 4.47 8.93
C CYS A 90 -16.16 4.34 8.03
N ALA A 91 -16.13 3.45 7.04
CA ALA A 91 -17.25 3.25 6.15
C ALA A 91 -18.50 2.71 6.85
N VAL A 92 -18.37 1.83 7.84
CA VAL A 92 -19.52 1.17 8.48
C VAL A 92 -20.04 1.95 9.69
N PHE A 93 -19.14 2.51 10.50
CA PHE A 93 -19.46 3.10 11.80
C PHE A 93 -19.24 4.61 11.89
N GLY A 94 -18.58 5.20 10.90
CA GLY A 94 -18.27 6.63 10.87
C GLY A 94 -18.95 7.32 9.70
N ASP A 95 -18.14 7.73 8.73
CA ASP A 95 -18.53 8.52 7.58
C ASP A 95 -18.04 7.85 6.29
N VAL A 96 -18.97 7.48 5.40
CA VAL A 96 -18.66 6.80 4.14
C VAL A 96 -17.88 7.71 3.19
N ASP A 97 -18.23 8.99 3.11
CA ASP A 97 -17.55 9.94 2.23
C ASP A 97 -16.12 10.17 2.69
N ALA A 98 -15.90 10.23 4.02
CA ALA A 98 -14.57 10.26 4.60
C ALA A 98 -13.76 8.99 4.29
N ALA A 99 -14.39 7.81 4.35
CA ALA A 99 -13.75 6.55 3.99
C ALA A 99 -13.36 6.52 2.50
N ILE A 100 -14.21 7.03 1.62
CA ILE A 100 -13.93 7.14 0.18
C ILE A 100 -12.76 8.08 -0.07
N PHE A 101 -12.79 9.27 0.53
CA PHE A 101 -11.74 10.26 0.36
C PHE A 101 -10.39 9.77 0.89
N GLY A 102 -10.35 9.34 2.16
CA GLY A 102 -9.15 8.80 2.79
C GLY A 102 -8.62 7.55 2.08
N GLY A 103 -9.52 6.67 1.66
CA GLY A 103 -9.20 5.46 0.91
C GLY A 103 -8.48 5.74 -0.42
N ASN A 104 -8.97 6.69 -1.20
CA ASN A 104 -8.33 7.09 -2.46
C ASN A 104 -6.94 7.71 -2.23
N ILE A 105 -6.80 8.61 -1.24
CA ILE A 105 -5.50 9.20 -0.87
C ILE A 105 -4.50 8.10 -0.49
N TYR A 106 -4.93 7.14 0.32
CA TYR A 106 -4.08 6.03 0.73
C TYR A 106 -3.59 5.23 -0.49
N VAL A 107 -4.51 4.79 -1.36
CA VAL A 107 -4.18 3.98 -2.54
C VAL A 107 -3.22 4.72 -3.48
N LEU A 108 -3.44 6.01 -3.73
CA LEU A 108 -2.54 6.83 -4.55
C LEU A 108 -1.16 6.97 -3.90
N SER A 109 -1.09 7.21 -2.59
CA SER A 109 0.18 7.27 -1.87
C SER A 109 0.96 5.96 -1.97
N ARG A 110 0.27 4.81 -1.86
CA ARG A 110 0.87 3.49 -2.03
C ARG A 110 1.37 3.32 -3.45
N ALA A 111 0.55 3.58 -4.47
CA ALA A 111 0.96 3.43 -5.87
C ALA A 111 2.23 4.23 -6.20
N PHE A 112 2.41 5.41 -5.60
CA PHE A 112 3.60 6.25 -5.78
C PHE A 112 4.81 5.83 -4.92
N TYR A 113 4.63 5.01 -3.89
CA TYR A 113 5.68 4.60 -2.95
C TYR A 113 6.98 4.08 -3.58
N PRO A 114 6.99 3.13 -4.55
CA PRO A 114 8.24 2.64 -5.12
C PRO A 114 9.06 3.74 -5.80
N ILE A 115 8.40 4.75 -6.39
CA ILE A 115 9.06 5.91 -6.99
C ILE A 115 9.69 6.77 -5.89
N GLY A 116 8.91 7.14 -4.87
CA GLY A 116 9.40 7.93 -3.75
C GLY A 116 10.56 7.26 -3.01
N PHE A 117 10.49 5.95 -2.79
CA PHE A 117 11.57 5.18 -2.16
C PHE A 117 12.84 5.16 -3.04
N TYR A 118 12.69 4.97 -4.35
CA TYR A 118 13.84 4.98 -5.28
C TYR A 118 14.51 6.36 -5.32
N MET A 119 13.73 7.44 -5.28
CA MET A 119 14.25 8.81 -5.27
C MET A 119 14.88 9.19 -3.93
N GLY A 120 14.42 8.59 -2.83
CA GLY A 120 14.92 8.87 -1.48
C GLY A 120 14.22 10.06 -0.82
N SER A 121 14.83 10.63 0.21
CA SER A 121 14.31 11.82 0.89
C SER A 121 14.42 13.06 -0.03
N PRO A 122 13.41 13.95 -0.09
CA PRO A 122 12.15 13.98 0.69
C PRO A 122 10.97 13.23 0.04
N TYR A 123 11.14 12.68 -1.16
CA TYR A 123 10.07 12.02 -1.92
C TYR A 123 9.45 10.82 -1.21
N LEU A 124 10.25 10.11 -0.40
CA LEU A 124 9.75 9.04 0.47
C LEU A 124 8.73 9.55 1.50
N LEU A 125 8.92 10.76 2.05
CA LEU A 125 7.96 11.35 2.99
C LEU A 125 6.66 11.69 2.25
N PHE A 126 6.76 12.28 1.06
CA PHE A 126 5.57 12.58 0.24
C PHE A 126 4.81 11.34 -0.22
N SER A 127 5.50 10.20 -0.37
CA SER A 127 4.84 8.93 -0.70
C SER A 127 4.27 8.19 0.52
N THR A 128 4.57 8.61 1.75
CA THR A 128 4.13 7.93 2.99
C THR A 128 3.22 8.77 3.86
N GLY A 129 3.57 10.04 4.08
CA GLY A 129 2.84 10.99 4.91
C GLY A 129 1.34 11.07 4.59
N PRO A 130 0.92 11.26 3.32
CA PRO A 130 -0.50 11.29 2.97
C PRO A 130 -1.25 9.99 3.33
N GLY A 131 -0.60 8.84 3.17
CA GLY A 131 -1.17 7.55 3.55
C GLY A 131 -1.37 7.42 5.06
N TYR A 132 -0.38 7.83 5.86
CA TYR A 132 -0.54 7.82 7.33
C TYR A 132 -1.62 8.79 7.80
N PHE A 133 -1.66 9.99 7.21
CA PHE A 133 -2.70 10.97 7.51
C PHE A 133 -4.10 10.45 7.17
N SER A 134 -4.26 9.75 6.03
CA SER A 134 -5.57 9.18 5.67
C SER A 134 -6.08 8.13 6.66
N ILE A 135 -5.20 7.30 7.23
CA ILE A 135 -5.58 6.31 8.25
C ILE A 135 -6.05 7.02 9.52
N ILE A 136 -5.28 7.99 10.02
CA ILE A 136 -5.64 8.77 11.21
C ILE A 136 -6.95 9.53 10.99
N TYR A 137 -7.10 10.16 9.82
CA TYR A 137 -8.32 10.85 9.42
C TYR A 137 -9.54 9.92 9.47
N MET A 138 -9.47 8.75 8.83
CA MET A 138 -10.56 7.78 8.86
C MET A 138 -10.87 7.27 10.27
N LEU A 139 -9.86 7.02 11.10
CA LEU A 139 -10.08 6.61 12.50
C LEU A 139 -10.71 7.72 13.34
N SER A 140 -10.34 8.99 13.10
CA SER A 140 -10.95 10.12 13.81
C SER A 140 -12.45 10.20 13.58
N LYS A 141 -12.92 9.86 12.38
CA LYS A 141 -14.35 9.82 12.03
C LYS A 141 -15.14 8.69 12.68
N VAL A 142 -14.46 7.75 13.33
CA VAL A 142 -15.08 6.64 14.07
C VAL A 142 -15.12 6.93 15.56
N PHE A 143 -14.06 7.56 16.12
CA PHE A 143 -13.85 7.64 17.57
C PHE A 143 -13.97 9.04 18.16
N MET A 144 -14.07 10.10 17.35
CA MET A 144 -14.13 11.50 17.78
C MET A 144 -15.38 12.17 17.25
#